data_AF-A0A0F3IS35-F1
#
_entry.id   AF-A0A0F3IS35-F1
#
_cell.length_a   1.000
_cell.length_b   1.000
_cell.length_c   1.000
_cell.angle_alpha   90.00
_cell.angle_beta   90.00
_cell.angle_gamma   90.00
#
_symmetry.space_group_name_H-M   'P 1'
#
loop_
_entity.id
_entity.type
_entity.pdbx_description
1 polymer ?
#
loop_
_entity_poly.entity_id
_entity_poly.type
_entity_poly.pdbx_seq_one_letter_code
_entity_poly.pdbx_strand_id
1 'polypeptide(L)'
;MVMIGLILLITDLFKENYEILRPIFAHGILIIHYVICFYALAAWLVLWVTAVDISLYIADIDSLSGFAANRTSGLHREPSWAGYALASSYLGVLITRPHRMLLPQIAYLIAIAVTGAGTGLILASCFIAHQVLITKRGNLMTRLAFLGGLGLLLLFVFSARISDVLDLKDPSSRMRLESTTVAAEVIAETFPIGTGFGNYQDYAVFDPNIWGGLLDISEATYYKSDILVLNFIAEFGVFGILLTIILIMNFTSRRNFLISITVIVMILTSGTVIQPAYFVLAAIIGLERGRVARQAMNGHGTPR
;
A
#
# COMPACT_ATOMS: atom_id res chain seq x y z
N MET A 1 -1.20 -19.07 -4.31
CA MET A 1 -0.11 -19.90 -4.87
C MET A 1 0.52 -19.28 -6.12
N VAL A 2 -0.20 -19.13 -7.24
CA VAL A 2 0.32 -18.55 -8.51
C VAL A 2 1.02 -17.20 -8.31
N MET A 3 0.42 -16.31 -7.54
CA MET A 3 0.97 -14.98 -7.28
C MET A 3 2.27 -15.00 -6.46
N ILE A 4 2.40 -15.89 -5.48
CA ILE A 4 3.66 -16.05 -4.73
C ILE A 4 4.76 -16.54 -5.68
N GLY A 5 4.41 -17.47 -6.58
CA GLY A 5 5.30 -17.91 -7.67
C GLY A 5 5.73 -16.75 -8.59
N LEU A 6 4.80 -15.89 -8.99
CA LEU A 6 5.10 -14.70 -9.80
C LEU A 6 5.99 -13.69 -9.06
N ILE A 7 5.73 -13.44 -7.77
CA ILE A 7 6.58 -12.56 -6.94
C ILE A 7 8.00 -13.12 -6.86
N LEU A 8 8.16 -14.43 -6.64
CA LEU A 8 9.47 -15.08 -6.62
C LEU A 8 10.16 -14.97 -7.97
N LEU A 9 9.46 -15.29 -9.07
CA LEU A 9 9.97 -15.20 -10.43
C LEU A 9 10.45 -13.78 -10.78
N ILE A 10 9.66 -12.75 -10.47
CA ILE A 10 10.03 -11.35 -10.69
C ILE A 10 11.28 -11.01 -9.85
N THR A 11 11.31 -11.44 -8.58
CA THR A 11 12.43 -11.18 -7.70
C THR A 11 13.73 -11.78 -8.25
N ASP A 12 13.68 -13.03 -8.71
CA ASP A 12 14.85 -13.73 -9.26
C ASP A 12 15.28 -13.15 -10.60
N LEU A 13 14.33 -12.84 -11.51
CA LEU A 13 14.61 -12.19 -12.79
C LEU A 13 15.39 -10.88 -12.60
N PHE A 14 14.93 -10.02 -11.68
CA PHE A 14 15.58 -8.73 -11.37
C PHE A 14 16.91 -8.88 -10.65
N LYS A 15 17.08 -9.93 -9.84
CA LYS A 15 18.34 -10.24 -9.16
C LYS A 15 19.41 -10.68 -10.16
N GLU A 16 19.08 -11.59 -11.06
CA GLU A 16 20.02 -12.16 -12.04
C GLU A 16 20.41 -11.13 -13.11
N ASN A 17 19.45 -10.32 -13.56
CA ASN A 17 19.64 -9.36 -14.66
C ASN A 17 19.84 -7.92 -14.17
N TYR A 18 20.38 -7.76 -12.96
CA TYR A 18 20.52 -6.47 -12.26
C TYR A 18 21.07 -5.33 -13.13
N GLU A 19 22.18 -5.54 -13.84
CA GLU A 19 22.86 -4.48 -14.60
C GLU A 19 22.00 -3.93 -15.74
N ILE A 20 21.24 -4.81 -16.38
CA ILE A 20 20.40 -4.48 -17.53
C ILE A 20 19.09 -3.86 -17.05
N LEU A 21 18.45 -4.46 -16.05
CA LEU A 21 17.12 -4.07 -15.60
C LEU A 21 17.11 -2.85 -14.70
N ARG A 22 18.16 -2.61 -13.90
CA ARG A 22 18.21 -1.44 -12.99
C ARG A 22 18.01 -0.09 -13.71
N PRO A 23 18.76 0.25 -14.78
CA PRO A 23 18.59 1.55 -15.43
C PRO A 23 17.22 1.69 -16.09
N ILE A 24 16.69 0.61 -16.69
CA ILE A 24 15.37 0.59 -17.32
C ILE A 24 14.28 0.79 -16.26
N PHE A 25 14.32 0.02 -15.18
CA PHE A 25 13.38 0.12 -14.07
C PHE A 25 13.41 1.51 -13.42
N ALA A 26 14.60 2.08 -13.21
CA ALA A 26 14.74 3.42 -12.64
C ALA A 26 14.11 4.54 -13.49
N HIS A 27 14.08 4.39 -14.81
CA HIS A 27 13.39 5.33 -15.71
C HIS A 27 11.88 5.04 -15.74
N GLY A 28 11.50 3.78 -15.96
CA GLY A 28 10.11 3.37 -16.04
C GLY A 28 9.33 3.70 -14.78
N ILE A 29 9.88 3.40 -13.60
CA ILE A 29 9.19 3.65 -12.32
C ILE A 29 9.00 5.14 -12.04
N LEU A 30 9.92 5.99 -12.49
CA LEU A 30 9.79 7.44 -12.35
C LEU A 30 8.65 7.98 -13.23
N ILE A 31 8.56 7.50 -14.48
CA ILE A 31 7.47 7.87 -15.40
C ILE A 31 6.13 7.41 -14.81
N ILE A 32 6.05 6.14 -14.39
CA ILE A 32 4.85 5.57 -13.75
C ILE A 32 4.45 6.39 -12.53
N HIS A 33 5.41 6.75 -11.66
CA HIS A 33 5.14 7.55 -10.49
C HIS A 33 4.49 8.91 -10.83
N TYR A 34 5.04 9.64 -11.80
CA TYR A 34 4.45 10.90 -12.24
C TYR A 34 3.09 10.73 -12.91
N VAL A 35 2.90 9.69 -13.71
CA VAL A 35 1.60 9.40 -14.35
C VAL A 35 0.52 9.15 -13.30
N ILE A 36 0.82 8.33 -12.29
CA ILE A 36 -0.13 8.03 -11.19
C ILE A 36 -0.42 9.29 -10.37
N CYS A 37 0.60 10.09 -10.03
CA CYS A 37 0.41 11.34 -9.28
C CYS A 37 -0.39 12.38 -10.09
N PHE A 38 -0.10 12.53 -11.38
CA PHE A 38 -0.82 13.43 -12.28
C PHE A 38 -2.28 12.99 -12.41
N TYR A 39 -2.53 11.70 -12.59
CA TYR A 39 -3.89 11.17 -12.69
C TYR A 39 -4.71 11.44 -11.41
N ALA A 40 -4.12 11.24 -10.22
CA ALA A 40 -4.79 11.59 -8.96
C ALA A 40 -5.19 13.08 -8.90
N LEU A 41 -4.27 13.96 -9.26
CA LEU A 41 -4.52 15.40 -9.27
C LEU A 41 -5.55 15.80 -10.34
N ALA A 42 -5.46 15.24 -11.54
CA ALA A 42 -6.38 15.52 -12.63
C ALA A 42 -7.80 15.05 -12.30
N ALA A 43 -7.94 13.83 -11.76
CA ALA A 43 -9.24 13.31 -11.31
C ALA A 43 -9.85 14.18 -10.20
N TRP A 44 -9.02 14.61 -9.24
CA TRP A 44 -9.43 15.54 -8.20
C TRP A 44 -9.91 16.88 -8.77
N LEU A 45 -9.15 17.47 -9.68
CA LEU A 45 -9.52 18.74 -10.33
C LEU A 45 -10.82 18.63 -11.11
N VAL A 46 -11.00 17.54 -11.88
CA VAL A 46 -12.23 17.32 -12.64
C VAL A 46 -13.42 17.20 -11.71
N LEU A 47 -13.31 16.41 -10.63
CA LEU A 47 -14.36 16.29 -9.63
C LEU A 47 -14.72 17.65 -9.02
N TRP A 48 -13.72 18.45 -8.62
CA TRP A 48 -13.97 19.75 -8.00
C TRP A 48 -14.58 20.79 -8.95
N VAL A 49 -14.20 20.77 -10.24
CA VAL A 49 -14.67 21.75 -11.22
C VAL A 49 -16.04 21.37 -11.79
N THR A 50 -16.27 20.07 -12.01
CA THR A 50 -17.45 19.59 -12.76
C THR A 50 -18.47 18.86 -11.89
N ALA A 51 -18.13 18.56 -10.63
CA ALA A 51 -18.86 17.62 -9.77
C ALA A 51 -19.00 16.21 -10.37
N VAL A 52 -18.25 15.89 -11.43
CA VAL A 52 -18.24 14.58 -12.08
C VAL A 52 -17.05 13.76 -11.60
N ASP A 53 -17.33 12.61 -11.00
CA ASP A 53 -16.29 11.64 -10.68
C ASP A 53 -15.99 10.76 -11.90
N ILE A 54 -14.96 11.14 -12.66
CA ILE A 54 -14.49 10.39 -13.83
C ILE A 54 -13.98 8.98 -13.50
N SER A 55 -13.76 8.66 -12.22
CA SER A 55 -13.34 7.33 -11.78
C SER A 55 -14.47 6.31 -11.80
N LEU A 56 -15.72 6.77 -11.72
CA LEU A 56 -16.91 5.93 -11.80
C LEU A 56 -17.18 5.46 -13.25
N TYR A 57 -16.68 6.17 -14.26
CA TYR A 57 -16.89 5.81 -15.67
C TYR A 57 -16.04 4.62 -16.14
N ILE A 58 -15.03 4.19 -15.36
CA ILE A 58 -14.20 3.01 -15.68
C ILE A 58 -14.90 1.71 -15.27
N ALA A 59 -15.94 1.79 -14.43
CA ALA A 59 -16.72 0.63 -14.03
C ALA A 59 -18.17 1.05 -13.79
N ASP A 60 -19.05 0.77 -14.77
CA ASP A 60 -20.50 0.83 -14.63
C ASP A 60 -20.95 0.29 -13.26
N ILE A 61 -22.00 0.91 -12.69
CA ILE A 61 -23.02 0.38 -11.76
C ILE A 61 -23.47 1.47 -10.75
N ASP A 62 -24.76 1.76 -10.78
CA ASP A 62 -25.53 2.77 -10.05
C ASP A 62 -25.62 2.58 -8.51
N SER A 63 -24.85 1.69 -7.88
CA SER A 63 -25.11 1.22 -6.49
C SER A 63 -24.21 1.79 -5.39
N LEU A 64 -23.21 2.63 -5.70
CA LEU A 64 -22.14 3.01 -4.75
C LEU A 64 -22.08 4.51 -4.36
N SER A 65 -23.15 5.26 -4.61
CA SER A 65 -23.19 6.73 -4.46
C SER A 65 -22.77 7.25 -3.07
N GLY A 66 -22.97 6.47 -2.00
CA GLY A 66 -22.56 6.83 -0.63
C GLY A 66 -21.04 6.77 -0.38
N PHE A 67 -20.32 5.84 -1.02
CA PHE A 67 -18.86 5.70 -0.85
C PHE A 67 -18.06 6.73 -1.67
N ALA A 68 -18.62 7.20 -2.78
CA ALA A 68 -18.01 8.20 -3.66
C ALA A 68 -18.10 9.63 -3.09
N ALA A 69 -19.17 9.95 -2.35
CA ALA A 69 -19.43 11.31 -1.84
C ALA A 69 -18.33 11.89 -0.93
N ASN A 70 -17.55 11.03 -0.27
CA ASN A 70 -16.49 11.44 0.67
C ASN A 70 -15.06 11.30 0.10
N ARG A 71 -14.90 11.06 -1.20
CA ARG A 71 -13.61 10.70 -1.80
C ARG A 71 -13.28 11.58 -2.99
N THR A 72 -12.02 12.01 -3.05
CA THR A 72 -11.64 13.15 -3.88
C THR A 72 -10.77 12.77 -5.08
N SER A 73 -10.45 11.48 -5.35
CA SER A 73 -9.63 11.11 -6.51
C SER A 73 -9.84 9.68 -7.03
N GLY A 74 -9.66 9.52 -8.34
CA GLY A 74 -10.02 8.32 -9.10
C GLY A 74 -9.08 7.13 -9.14
N LEU A 75 -8.06 7.07 -8.28
CA LEU A 75 -7.05 6.01 -8.37
C LEU A 75 -7.56 4.61 -8.02
N HIS A 76 -8.67 4.47 -7.28
CA HIS A 76 -9.43 3.22 -7.10
C HIS A 76 -10.63 3.44 -6.17
N ARG A 77 -11.59 2.50 -6.18
CA ARG A 77 -12.75 2.44 -5.27
C ARG A 77 -12.39 2.31 -3.78
N GLU A 78 -11.12 2.19 -3.38
CA GLU A 78 -10.67 2.21 -1.99
C GLU A 78 -9.45 3.16 -1.83
N PRO A 79 -9.52 4.21 -0.99
CA PRO A 79 -8.43 5.18 -0.80
C PRO A 79 -7.11 4.54 -0.35
N SER A 80 -7.19 3.40 0.35
CA SER A 80 -6.01 2.67 0.78
C SER A 80 -5.20 2.16 -0.43
N TRP A 81 -5.88 1.74 -1.51
CA TRP A 81 -5.27 1.22 -2.75
C TRP A 81 -4.53 2.31 -3.52
N ALA A 82 -5.14 3.49 -3.63
CA ALA A 82 -4.47 4.68 -4.16
C ALA A 82 -3.21 5.00 -3.34
N GLY A 83 -3.31 4.92 -2.01
CA GLY A 83 -2.19 5.09 -1.09
C GLY A 83 -1.05 4.10 -1.34
N TYR A 84 -1.36 2.80 -1.55
CA TYR A 84 -0.33 1.79 -1.84
C TYR A 84 0.32 1.98 -3.20
N ALA A 85 -0.44 2.28 -4.25
CA ALA A 85 0.11 2.51 -5.59
C ALA A 85 1.06 3.71 -5.63
N LEU A 86 0.65 4.82 -4.98
CA LEU A 86 1.47 6.01 -4.83
C LEU A 86 2.73 5.71 -3.98
N ALA A 87 2.58 5.00 -2.86
CA ALA A 87 3.69 4.65 -1.99
C ALA A 87 4.69 3.68 -2.64
N SER A 88 4.23 2.64 -3.35
CA SER A 88 5.09 1.65 -3.99
C SER A 88 5.87 2.26 -5.15
N SER A 89 5.23 3.13 -5.96
CA SER A 89 5.91 3.87 -7.03
C SER A 89 6.95 4.85 -6.47
N TYR A 90 6.60 5.60 -5.41
CA TYR A 90 7.54 6.49 -4.74
C TYR A 90 8.73 5.74 -4.14
N LEU A 91 8.49 4.61 -3.46
CA LEU A 91 9.55 3.77 -2.89
C LEU A 91 10.51 3.26 -3.98
N GLY A 92 9.99 2.87 -5.14
CA GLY A 92 10.80 2.48 -6.30
C GLY A 92 11.69 3.62 -6.81
N VAL A 93 11.17 4.84 -6.86
CA VAL A 93 11.96 6.05 -7.19
C VAL A 93 13.00 6.32 -6.10
N LEU A 94 12.64 6.24 -4.83
CA LEU A 94 13.53 6.49 -3.70
C LEU A 94 14.74 5.55 -3.69
N ILE A 95 14.51 4.26 -3.94
CA ILE A 95 15.58 3.25 -3.94
C ILE A 95 16.48 3.39 -5.17
N THR A 96 15.92 3.72 -6.33
CA THR A 96 16.71 3.82 -7.56
C THR A 96 17.41 5.17 -7.73
N ARG A 97 16.86 6.26 -7.20
CA ARG A 97 17.34 7.64 -7.40
C ARG A 97 17.34 8.49 -6.10
N PRO A 98 18.00 8.05 -5.02
CA PRO A 98 17.90 8.68 -3.68
C PRO A 98 18.34 10.15 -3.62
N HIS A 99 19.14 10.63 -4.58
CA HIS A 99 19.70 11.97 -4.59
C HIS A 99 18.85 13.02 -5.34
N ARG A 100 17.80 12.62 -6.08
CA ARG A 100 16.96 13.52 -6.90
C ARG A 100 15.48 13.38 -6.53
N MET A 101 15.18 13.54 -5.25
CA MET A 101 13.88 13.19 -4.68
C MET A 101 12.93 14.37 -4.47
N LEU A 102 13.38 15.61 -4.55
CA LEU A 102 12.53 16.77 -4.24
C LEU A 102 11.25 16.80 -5.09
N LEU A 103 11.38 16.69 -6.42
CA LEU A 103 10.24 16.70 -7.33
C LEU A 103 9.32 15.47 -7.17
N PRO A 104 9.85 14.22 -7.16
CA PRO A 104 9.03 13.04 -6.85
C PRO A 104 8.30 13.15 -5.50
N GLN A 105 8.98 13.66 -4.47
CA GLN A 105 8.40 13.79 -3.13
C GLN A 105 7.27 14.82 -3.09
N ILE A 106 7.43 15.96 -3.76
CA ILE A 106 6.36 16.97 -3.87
C ILE A 106 5.17 16.38 -4.62
N ALA A 107 5.40 15.71 -5.77
CA ALA A 107 4.34 15.08 -6.54
C ALA A 107 3.57 14.04 -5.70
N TYR A 108 4.30 13.20 -4.97
CA TYR A 108 3.74 12.18 -4.08
C TYR A 108 2.91 12.79 -2.94
N LEU A 109 3.42 13.82 -2.25
CA LEU A 109 2.72 14.49 -1.15
C LEU A 109 1.45 15.19 -1.63
N ILE A 110 1.50 15.86 -2.79
CA ILE A 110 0.31 16.47 -3.40
C ILE A 110 -0.71 15.38 -3.73
N ALA A 111 -0.28 14.28 -4.37
CA ALA A 111 -1.14 13.17 -4.72
C ALA A 111 -1.81 12.54 -3.48
N ILE A 112 -1.08 12.35 -2.38
CA ILE A 112 -1.67 11.84 -1.12
C ILE A 112 -2.67 12.85 -0.54
N ALA A 113 -2.35 14.14 -0.54
CA ALA A 113 -3.24 15.18 -0.03
C ALA A 113 -4.56 15.21 -0.81
N VAL A 114 -4.52 15.15 -2.13
CA VAL A 114 -5.73 15.15 -2.98
C VAL A 114 -6.49 13.84 -2.96
N THR A 115 -5.83 12.70 -2.67
CA THR A 115 -6.50 11.40 -2.55
C THR A 115 -7.11 11.15 -1.18
N GLY A 116 -6.64 11.87 -0.14
CA GLY A 116 -7.05 11.61 1.25
C GLY A 116 -6.59 10.24 1.79
N ALA A 117 -5.62 9.59 1.12
CA ALA A 117 -5.23 8.22 1.41
C ALA A 117 -4.35 8.10 2.66
N GLY A 118 -4.94 7.69 3.79
CA GLY A 118 -4.24 7.53 5.07
C GLY A 118 -3.08 6.53 5.04
N THR A 119 -3.18 5.43 4.29
CA THR A 119 -2.08 4.47 4.11
C THR A 119 -0.89 5.10 3.38
N GLY A 120 -1.17 5.94 2.37
CA GLY A 120 -0.17 6.73 1.66
C GLY A 120 0.54 7.69 2.61
N LEU A 121 -0.20 8.36 3.49
CA LEU A 121 0.35 9.29 4.48
C LEU A 121 1.30 8.60 5.49
N ILE A 122 0.91 7.44 6.01
CA ILE A 122 1.73 6.64 6.93
C ILE A 122 3.05 6.25 6.26
N LEU A 123 2.97 5.71 5.04
CA LEU A 123 4.15 5.29 4.27
C LEU A 123 5.03 6.49 3.89
N ALA A 124 4.45 7.61 3.48
CA ALA A 124 5.18 8.84 3.19
C ALA A 124 5.98 9.33 4.40
N SER A 125 5.37 9.30 5.60
CA SER A 125 6.02 9.70 6.84
C SER A 125 7.24 8.81 7.13
N CYS A 126 7.09 7.48 6.99
CA CYS A 126 8.20 6.54 7.15
C CYS A 126 9.33 6.77 6.14
N PHE A 127 8.98 6.96 4.85
CA PHE A 127 9.97 7.13 3.79
C PHE A 127 10.75 8.44 3.94
N ILE A 128 10.06 9.55 4.21
CA ILE A 128 10.66 10.87 4.36
C ILE A 128 11.53 10.91 5.63
N ALA A 129 11.05 10.37 6.75
CA ALA A 129 11.84 10.27 7.98
C ALA A 129 13.15 9.50 7.74
N HIS A 130 13.06 8.33 7.11
CA HIS A 130 14.24 7.52 6.78
C HIS A 130 15.19 8.26 5.84
N GLN A 131 14.67 8.91 4.79
CA GLN A 131 15.48 9.68 3.85
C GLN A 131 16.22 10.84 4.55
N VAL A 132 15.53 11.62 5.38
CA VAL A 132 16.12 12.74 6.13
C VAL A 132 17.22 12.25 7.07
N LEU A 133 17.00 11.13 7.76
CA LEU A 133 17.97 10.54 8.68
C LEU A 133 19.22 10.02 7.96
N ILE A 134 19.07 9.42 6.78
CA ILE A 134 20.19 8.82 6.02
C ILE A 134 20.98 9.84 5.21
N THR A 135 20.35 10.90 4.69
CA THR A 135 21.02 11.85 3.78
C THR A 135 22.15 12.63 4.46
N LYS A 136 22.27 12.58 5.81
CA LYS A 136 23.30 13.24 6.66
C LYS A 136 23.57 14.72 6.32
N ARG A 137 22.69 15.39 5.56
CA ARG A 137 22.77 16.82 5.24
C ARG A 137 22.21 17.61 6.42
N GLY A 138 23.01 18.55 6.93
CA GLY A 138 22.67 19.34 8.11
C GLY A 138 22.89 18.60 9.43
N ASN A 139 22.92 19.35 10.54
CA ASN A 139 23.04 18.77 11.87
C ASN A 139 21.74 17.99 12.24
N LEU A 140 21.79 17.20 13.32
CA LEU A 140 20.62 16.41 13.74
C LEU A 140 19.41 17.30 14.09
N MET A 141 19.63 18.45 14.72
CA MET A 141 18.57 19.35 15.15
C MET A 141 17.79 19.95 13.98
N THR A 142 18.45 20.40 12.91
CA THR A 142 17.79 20.90 11.70
C THR A 142 16.94 19.82 11.04
N ARG A 143 17.41 18.57 11.04
CA ARG A 143 16.67 17.43 10.49
C ARG A 143 15.43 17.09 11.31
N LEU A 144 15.55 17.10 12.63
CA LEU A 144 14.41 16.90 13.54
C LEU A 144 13.41 18.06 13.45
N ALA A 145 13.88 19.30 13.34
CA ALA A 145 13.02 20.47 13.15
C ALA A 145 12.25 20.40 11.82
N PHE A 146 12.89 19.98 10.73
CA PHE A 146 12.22 19.74 9.45
C PHE A 146 11.15 18.65 9.56
N LEU A 147 11.47 17.52 10.19
CA LEU A 147 10.51 16.43 10.40
C LEU A 147 9.34 16.86 11.30
N GLY A 148 9.61 17.63 12.35
CA GLY A 148 8.58 18.20 13.22
C GLY A 148 7.66 19.16 12.47
N GLY A 149 8.23 20.06 11.67
CA GLY A 149 7.45 20.99 10.84
C GLY A 149 6.60 20.27 9.80
N LEU A 150 7.15 19.25 9.13
CA LEU A 150 6.39 18.41 8.20
C LEU A 150 5.27 17.64 8.93
N GLY A 151 5.56 17.08 10.10
CA GLY A 151 4.56 16.39 10.92
C GLY A 151 3.40 17.29 11.32
N LEU A 152 3.68 18.53 11.74
CA LEU A 152 2.64 19.52 12.06
C LEU A 152 1.81 19.91 10.83
N LEU A 153 2.46 20.11 9.67
CA LEU A 153 1.76 20.40 8.42
C LEU A 153 0.82 19.26 8.03
N LEU A 154 1.28 18.01 8.14
CA LEU A 154 0.46 16.84 7.85
C LEU A 154 -0.70 16.70 8.84
N LEU A 155 -0.46 16.92 10.14
CA LEU A 155 -1.53 16.93 11.14
C LEU A 155 -2.59 18.00 10.84
N PHE A 156 -2.17 19.19 10.40
CA PHE A 156 -3.08 20.26 10.02
C PHE A 156 -3.93 19.87 8.80
N VAL A 157 -3.28 19.42 7.71
CA VAL A 157 -3.95 19.06 6.44
C VAL A 157 -4.91 17.87 6.63
N PHE A 158 -4.55 16.89 7.45
CA PHE A 158 -5.34 15.67 7.66
C PHE A 158 -6.17 15.67 8.96
N SER A 159 -6.25 16.79 9.68
CA SER A 159 -6.91 16.89 10.99
C SER A 159 -8.36 16.37 10.99
N ALA A 160 -9.17 16.81 10.02
CA ALA A 160 -10.56 16.36 9.88
C ALA A 160 -10.65 14.85 9.65
N ARG A 161 -9.83 14.32 8.74
CA ARG A 161 -9.79 12.89 8.43
C ARG A 161 -9.34 12.05 9.63
N ILE A 162 -8.36 12.52 10.39
CA ILE A 162 -7.88 11.86 11.61
C ILE A 162 -9.02 11.83 12.64
N SER A 163 -9.73 12.94 12.82
CA SER A 163 -10.89 13.01 13.72
C SER A 163 -11.98 12.01 13.33
N ASP A 164 -12.32 11.94 12.04
CA ASP A 164 -13.36 11.01 11.55
C ASP A 164 -12.97 9.54 11.76
N VAL A 165 -11.68 9.20 11.63
CA VAL A 165 -11.17 7.86 11.90
C VAL A 165 -11.20 7.54 13.39
N LEU A 166 -10.74 8.47 14.24
CA LEU A 166 -10.71 8.28 15.70
C LEU A 166 -12.12 8.18 16.30
N ASP A 167 -13.07 8.95 15.77
CA ASP A 167 -14.48 8.91 16.18
C ASP A 167 -15.26 7.74 15.56
N LEU A 168 -14.60 6.86 14.78
CA LEU A 168 -15.24 5.80 14.01
C LEU A 168 -16.36 6.31 13.07
N LYS A 169 -16.32 7.58 12.66
CA LYS A 169 -17.26 8.14 11.68
C LYS A 169 -16.88 7.74 10.25
N ASP A 170 -15.64 7.34 10.03
CA ASP A 170 -15.15 6.84 8.75
C ASP A 170 -15.72 5.44 8.43
N PRO A 171 -16.53 5.28 7.36
CA PRO A 171 -17.12 4.00 6.98
C PRO A 171 -16.05 2.92 6.72
N SER A 172 -14.90 3.31 6.15
CA SER A 172 -13.81 2.35 5.88
C SER A 172 -13.20 1.79 7.17
N SER A 173 -13.04 2.61 8.20
CA SER A 173 -12.48 2.18 9.49
C SER A 173 -13.44 1.30 10.27
N ARG A 174 -14.75 1.63 10.28
CA ARG A 174 -15.78 0.79 10.88
C ARG A 174 -15.90 -0.57 10.21
N MET A 175 -15.91 -0.57 8.88
CA MET A 175 -15.96 -1.81 8.10
C MET A 175 -14.78 -2.73 8.39
N ARG A 176 -13.56 -2.18 8.47
CA ARG A 176 -12.35 -2.92 8.84
C ARG A 176 -12.43 -3.53 10.24
N LEU A 177 -13.01 -2.82 11.20
CA LEU A 177 -13.18 -3.30 12.57
C LEU A 177 -14.18 -4.47 12.62
N GLU A 178 -15.37 -4.30 12.05
CA GLU A 178 -16.42 -5.34 11.98
C GLU A 178 -15.94 -6.56 11.17
N SER A 179 -15.20 -6.33 10.09
CA SER A 179 -14.55 -7.36 9.32
C SER A 179 -13.52 -8.17 10.12
N THR A 180 -12.76 -7.50 10.99
CA THR A 180 -11.73 -8.14 11.82
C THR A 180 -12.39 -9.06 12.86
N THR A 181 -13.49 -8.64 13.45
CA THR A 181 -14.24 -9.46 14.42
C THR A 181 -14.81 -10.71 13.78
N VAL A 182 -15.44 -10.58 12.61
CA VAL A 182 -15.97 -11.73 11.85
C VAL A 182 -14.85 -12.71 11.49
N ALA A 183 -13.70 -12.21 11.02
CA ALA A 183 -12.57 -13.08 10.69
C ALA A 183 -12.02 -13.82 11.92
N ALA A 184 -11.97 -13.17 13.07
CA ALA A 184 -11.51 -13.80 14.31
C ALA A 184 -12.45 -14.93 14.78
N GLU A 185 -13.77 -14.73 14.68
CA GLU A 185 -14.77 -15.75 14.99
C GLU A 185 -14.61 -16.97 14.09
N VAL A 186 -14.47 -16.77 12.78
CA VAL A 186 -14.29 -17.89 11.85
C VAL A 186 -12.97 -18.62 12.08
N ILE A 187 -11.89 -17.91 12.41
CA ILE A 187 -10.61 -18.56 12.78
C ILE A 187 -10.81 -19.42 14.02
N ALA A 188 -11.52 -18.93 15.04
CA ALA A 188 -11.76 -19.69 16.26
C ALA A 188 -12.54 -20.99 15.98
N GLU A 189 -13.47 -20.99 15.02
CA GLU A 189 -14.27 -22.15 14.65
C GLU A 189 -13.56 -23.15 13.74
N THR A 190 -12.69 -22.67 12.84
CA THR A 190 -12.15 -23.49 11.74
C THR A 190 -10.66 -23.83 11.85
N PHE A 191 -9.95 -23.19 12.78
CA PHE A 191 -8.56 -23.52 13.05
C PHE A 191 -8.44 -24.94 13.63
N PRO A 192 -7.44 -25.77 13.23
CA PRO A 192 -6.25 -25.44 12.44
C PRO A 192 -6.37 -25.62 10.92
N ILE A 193 -7.53 -26.05 10.42
CA ILE A 193 -7.71 -26.47 9.02
C ILE A 193 -8.01 -25.26 8.12
N GLY A 194 -8.77 -24.29 8.63
CA GLY A 194 -9.35 -23.20 7.85
C GLY A 194 -10.64 -23.63 7.15
N THR A 195 -11.32 -22.67 6.54
CA THR A 195 -12.61 -22.91 5.87
C THR A 195 -12.47 -23.60 4.51
N GLY A 196 -11.33 -23.48 3.83
CA GLY A 196 -11.12 -23.97 2.47
C GLY A 196 -11.88 -23.20 1.38
N PHE A 197 -12.73 -22.25 1.77
CA PHE A 197 -13.45 -21.36 0.88
C PHE A 197 -13.12 -19.92 1.26
N GLY A 198 -12.65 -19.14 0.30
CA GLY A 198 -12.24 -17.75 0.49
C GLY A 198 -13.38 -16.76 0.76
N ASN A 199 -14.60 -17.20 1.07
CA ASN A 199 -15.72 -16.29 1.31
C ASN A 199 -16.41 -16.65 2.62
N TYR A 200 -16.33 -15.77 3.62
CA TYR A 200 -17.10 -15.83 4.88
C TYR A 200 -18.55 -15.36 4.65
N GLN A 201 -19.13 -15.76 3.51
CA GLN A 201 -20.45 -15.32 3.05
C GLN A 201 -21.54 -15.56 4.10
N ASP A 202 -21.44 -16.68 4.81
CA ASP A 202 -22.47 -17.10 5.76
C ASP A 202 -22.35 -16.41 7.14
N TYR A 203 -21.24 -15.72 7.40
CA TYR A 203 -20.93 -15.09 8.70
C TYR A 203 -20.97 -13.55 8.65
N ALA A 204 -20.92 -12.95 7.46
CA ALA A 204 -20.96 -11.49 7.29
C ALA A 204 -22.41 -10.96 7.34
N VAL A 205 -23.01 -10.92 8.53
CA VAL A 205 -24.29 -10.23 8.75
C VAL A 205 -24.02 -8.75 9.03
N PHE A 206 -24.03 -7.92 7.98
CA PHE A 206 -23.96 -6.46 8.16
C PHE A 206 -25.31 -5.93 8.64
N ASP A 207 -25.32 -5.09 9.69
CA ASP A 207 -26.54 -4.46 10.20
C ASP A 207 -27.19 -3.58 9.10
N PRO A 208 -28.41 -3.91 8.63
CA PRO A 208 -29.07 -3.18 7.56
C PRO A 208 -29.36 -1.72 7.89
N ASN A 209 -29.54 -1.38 9.17
CA ASN A 209 -29.83 -0.02 9.60
C ASN A 209 -28.58 0.89 9.55
N ILE A 210 -27.40 0.29 9.65
CA ILE A 210 -26.11 1.00 9.60
C ILE A 210 -25.61 1.07 8.16
N TRP A 211 -25.74 -0.03 7.42
CA TRP A 211 -25.08 -0.21 6.13
C TRP A 211 -26.01 -0.08 4.92
N GLY A 212 -27.33 -0.13 5.08
CA GLY A 212 -28.30 -0.06 3.96
C GLY A 212 -28.35 1.28 3.23
N GLY A 213 -27.80 2.34 3.84
CA GLY A 213 -27.59 3.64 3.19
C GLY A 213 -26.16 3.87 2.67
N LEU A 214 -25.24 2.92 2.91
CA LEU A 214 -23.81 3.04 2.62
C LEU A 214 -23.29 1.98 1.64
N LEU A 215 -23.94 0.81 1.59
CA LEU A 215 -23.62 -0.33 0.76
C LEU A 215 -24.91 -0.88 0.13
N ASP A 216 -24.82 -1.37 -1.10
CA ASP A 216 -25.82 -2.31 -1.58
C ASP A 216 -25.62 -3.64 -0.84
N ILE A 217 -26.46 -3.89 0.17
CA ILE A 217 -26.40 -5.09 1.00
C ILE A 217 -26.55 -6.36 0.13
N SER A 218 -27.19 -6.27 -1.04
CA SER A 218 -27.32 -7.38 -1.98
C SER A 218 -26.00 -7.75 -2.68
N GLU A 219 -25.05 -6.80 -2.77
CA GLU A 219 -23.68 -7.00 -3.28
C GLU A 219 -22.63 -7.15 -2.17
N ALA A 220 -23.03 -7.10 -0.88
CA ALA A 220 -22.12 -7.27 0.26
C ALA A 220 -21.39 -8.64 0.25
N THR A 221 -21.83 -9.55 -0.62
CA THR A 221 -21.24 -10.83 -1.01
C THR A 221 -19.77 -10.81 -1.46
N TYR A 222 -19.19 -9.63 -1.71
CA TYR A 222 -17.79 -9.47 -2.16
C TYR A 222 -16.79 -9.03 -1.08
N TYR A 223 -17.26 -8.64 0.10
CA TYR A 223 -16.40 -8.00 1.10
C TYR A 223 -15.71 -9.03 2.01
N LYS A 224 -14.56 -9.51 1.52
CA LYS A 224 -13.53 -10.25 2.27
C LYS A 224 -13.07 -9.45 3.48
N SER A 225 -12.40 -10.11 4.45
CA SER A 225 -11.79 -9.33 5.52
C SER A 225 -10.76 -8.36 4.95
N ASP A 226 -10.76 -7.09 5.38
CA ASP A 226 -9.83 -6.07 4.87
C ASP A 226 -8.38 -6.25 5.39
N ILE A 227 -8.07 -7.40 6.01
CA ILE A 227 -6.75 -7.76 6.53
C ILE A 227 -6.29 -9.10 5.93
N LEU A 228 -5.25 -9.04 5.10
CA LEU A 228 -4.72 -10.17 4.32
C LEU A 228 -4.33 -11.35 5.21
N VAL A 229 -3.71 -11.08 6.36
CA VAL A 229 -3.31 -12.11 7.33
C VAL A 229 -4.51 -12.88 7.81
N LEU A 230 -5.56 -12.17 8.22
CA LEU A 230 -6.77 -12.80 8.74
C LEU A 230 -7.46 -13.61 7.64
N ASN A 231 -7.52 -13.09 6.42
CA ASN A 231 -8.02 -13.85 5.27
C ASN A 231 -7.22 -15.12 5.02
N PHE A 232 -5.90 -15.07 5.02
CA PHE A 232 -5.07 -16.26 4.79
C PHE A 232 -5.23 -17.30 5.90
N ILE A 233 -5.23 -16.87 7.16
CA ILE A 233 -5.39 -17.78 8.30
C ILE A 233 -6.78 -18.39 8.32
N ALA A 234 -7.81 -17.60 8.07
CA ALA A 234 -9.17 -18.09 8.10
C ALA A 234 -9.47 -19.02 6.88
N GLU A 235 -8.87 -18.76 5.71
CA GLU A 235 -9.07 -19.58 4.50
C GLU A 235 -8.26 -20.88 4.53
N PHE A 236 -7.03 -20.85 5.05
CA PHE A 236 -6.06 -21.95 4.96
C PHE A 236 -5.55 -22.47 6.33
N GLY A 237 -6.07 -21.97 7.45
CA GLY A 237 -5.68 -22.35 8.79
C GLY A 237 -4.18 -22.16 9.06
N VAL A 238 -3.52 -23.22 9.55
CA VAL A 238 -2.07 -23.25 9.79
C VAL A 238 -1.28 -22.99 8.51
N PHE A 239 -1.76 -23.46 7.36
CA PHE A 239 -1.09 -23.23 6.08
C PHE A 239 -1.14 -21.75 5.69
N GLY A 240 -2.19 -21.03 6.07
CA GLY A 240 -2.30 -19.58 5.92
C GLY A 240 -1.22 -18.81 6.71
N ILE A 241 -0.93 -19.25 7.93
CA ILE A 241 0.17 -18.72 8.74
C ILE A 241 1.50 -18.93 8.01
N LEU A 242 1.77 -20.14 7.52
CA LEU A 242 2.98 -20.46 6.78
C LEU A 242 3.13 -19.59 5.51
N LEU A 243 2.05 -19.40 4.75
CA LEU A 243 2.06 -18.54 3.55
C LEU A 243 2.35 -17.08 3.89
N THR A 244 1.76 -16.57 4.98
CA THR A 244 2.02 -15.21 5.46
C THR A 244 3.48 -15.05 5.84
N ILE A 245 4.04 -16.02 6.57
CA ILE A 245 5.46 -16.03 6.94
C ILE A 245 6.34 -16.07 5.70
N ILE A 246 6.08 -16.96 4.74
CA ILE A 246 6.85 -17.07 3.49
C ILE A 246 6.81 -15.75 2.71
N LEU A 247 5.63 -15.13 2.63
CA LEU A 247 5.47 -13.83 1.98
C LEU A 247 6.34 -12.78 2.69
N ILE A 248 6.19 -12.61 4.00
CA ILE A 248 6.98 -11.65 4.80
C ILE A 248 8.47 -11.93 4.68
N MET A 249 8.90 -13.19 4.75
CA MET A 249 10.28 -13.64 4.60
C MET A 249 10.86 -13.28 3.23
N ASN A 250 10.06 -13.39 2.16
CA ASN A 250 10.52 -13.01 0.83
C ASN A 250 10.74 -11.49 0.72
N PHE A 251 9.95 -10.70 1.44
CA PHE A 251 10.12 -9.25 1.46
C PHE A 251 11.15 -8.74 2.48
N THR A 252 11.58 -9.57 3.45
CA THR A 252 12.57 -9.15 4.45
C THR A 252 13.97 -9.19 3.87
N SER A 253 14.55 -8.00 3.71
CA SER A 253 15.99 -7.82 3.49
C SER A 253 16.59 -7.12 4.70
N ARG A 254 17.63 -7.71 5.32
CA ARG A 254 18.34 -7.12 6.48
C ARG A 254 18.89 -5.71 6.23
N ARG A 255 18.92 -5.24 4.97
CA ARG A 255 19.49 -3.94 4.58
C ARG A 255 18.47 -2.89 4.13
N ASN A 256 17.18 -3.22 3.96
CA ASN A 256 16.22 -2.24 3.44
C ASN A 256 14.90 -2.24 4.22
N PHE A 257 14.94 -1.59 5.39
CA PHE A 257 13.85 -1.49 6.36
C PHE A 257 12.55 -0.89 5.78
N LEU A 258 12.65 0.00 4.80
CA LEU A 258 11.48 0.64 4.18
C LEU A 258 10.60 -0.34 3.38
N ILE A 259 11.20 -1.33 2.74
CA ILE A 259 10.47 -2.37 2.01
C ILE A 259 9.68 -3.22 3.00
N SER A 260 10.31 -3.62 4.11
CA SER A 260 9.66 -4.38 5.18
C SER A 260 8.47 -3.64 5.78
N ILE A 261 8.61 -2.33 6.07
CA ILE A 261 7.50 -1.51 6.57
C ILE A 261 6.34 -1.51 5.56
N THR A 262 6.63 -1.27 4.28
CA THR A 262 5.59 -1.19 3.24
C THR A 262 4.80 -2.48 3.15
N VAL A 263 5.48 -3.62 3.22
CA VAL A 263 4.86 -4.94 3.15
C VAL A 263 4.05 -5.24 4.40
N ILE A 264 4.56 -4.91 5.59
CA ILE A 264 3.81 -5.07 6.84
C ILE A 264 2.53 -4.24 6.81
N VAL A 265 2.62 -2.95 6.43
CA VAL A 265 1.44 -2.09 6.32
C VAL A 265 0.45 -2.70 5.31
N MET A 266 0.88 -3.08 4.11
CA MET A 266 -0.01 -3.71 3.12
C MET A 266 -0.69 -4.99 3.64
N ILE A 267 0.07 -5.87 4.31
CA ILE A 267 -0.43 -7.12 4.86
C ILE A 267 -1.45 -6.89 5.99
N LEU A 268 -1.25 -5.85 6.81
CA LEU A 268 -2.11 -5.51 7.93
C LEU A 268 -3.31 -4.64 7.56
N THR A 269 -3.26 -3.94 6.42
CA THR A 269 -4.28 -2.93 6.08
C THR A 269 -4.91 -3.12 4.69
N SER A 270 -4.71 -4.25 4.02
CA SER A 270 -5.42 -4.64 2.79
C SER A 270 -5.94 -6.08 2.87
N GLY A 271 -7.18 -6.33 2.43
CA GLY A 271 -7.82 -7.64 2.48
C GLY A 271 -7.51 -8.52 1.28
N THR A 272 -7.31 -7.88 0.13
CA THR A 272 -6.97 -8.53 -1.13
C THR A 272 -5.53 -8.24 -1.50
N VAL A 273 -4.92 -9.15 -2.24
CA VAL A 273 -3.56 -8.93 -2.69
C VAL A 273 -3.56 -7.89 -3.80
N ILE A 274 -3.02 -6.71 -3.52
CA ILE A 274 -2.89 -5.60 -4.48
C ILE A 274 -1.75 -5.92 -5.45
N GLN A 275 -2.03 -6.78 -6.43
CA GLN A 275 -1.04 -7.41 -7.30
C GLN A 275 -0.02 -6.42 -7.90
N PRO A 276 -0.41 -5.24 -8.43
CA PRO A 276 0.55 -4.31 -9.03
C PRO A 276 1.58 -3.77 -8.03
N ALA A 277 1.15 -3.44 -6.80
CA ALA A 277 2.05 -2.91 -5.77
C ALA A 277 3.03 -4.00 -5.28
N TYR A 278 2.57 -5.24 -5.13
CA TYR A 278 3.43 -6.37 -4.76
C TYR A 278 4.46 -6.72 -5.86
N PHE A 279 4.10 -6.58 -7.15
CA PHE A 279 5.05 -6.79 -8.24
C PHE A 279 6.14 -5.71 -8.29
N VAL A 280 5.78 -4.45 -8.04
CA VAL A 280 6.77 -3.36 -7.91
C VAL A 280 7.70 -3.65 -6.74
N LEU A 281 7.18 -4.04 -5.57
CA LEU A 281 7.99 -4.40 -4.41
C LEU A 281 8.92 -5.59 -4.69
N ALA A 282 8.43 -6.62 -5.39
CA ALA A 282 9.23 -7.78 -5.80
C ALA A 282 10.41 -7.37 -6.69
N ALA A 283 10.16 -6.52 -7.69
CA ALA A 283 11.20 -5.99 -8.58
C ALA A 283 12.26 -5.18 -7.80
N ILE A 284 11.81 -4.32 -6.87
CA ILE A 284 12.71 -3.56 -5.98
C ILE A 284 13.60 -4.50 -5.16
N ILE A 285 13.05 -5.56 -4.58
CA ILE A 285 13.82 -6.52 -3.80
C ILE A 285 14.81 -7.29 -4.67
N GLY A 286 14.39 -7.70 -5.85
CA GLY A 286 15.28 -8.35 -6.83
C GLY A 286 16.49 -7.47 -7.12
N LEU A 287 16.27 -6.18 -7.41
CA LEU A 287 17.35 -5.21 -7.64
C LEU A 287 18.27 -5.05 -6.43
N GLU A 288 17.72 -4.95 -5.21
CA GLU A 288 18.53 -4.84 -3.99
C GLU A 288 19.35 -6.10 -3.71
N ARG A 289 18.77 -7.29 -3.91
CA ARG A 289 19.48 -8.57 -3.77
C ARG A 289 20.60 -8.69 -4.82
N GLY A 290 20.33 -8.33 -6.07
CA GLY A 290 21.32 -8.31 -7.15
C GLY A 290 22.49 -7.38 -6.82
N ARG A 291 22.20 -6.16 -6.34
CA ARG A 291 23.21 -5.20 -5.88
C ARG A 291 24.11 -5.77 -4.79
N VAL A 292 23.52 -6.40 -3.77
CA VAL A 292 24.27 -6.96 -2.63
C VAL A 292 25.13 -8.15 -3.08
N ALA A 293 24.61 -9.04 -3.91
CA ALA A 293 25.37 -10.18 -4.44
C ALA A 293 26.62 -9.71 -5.20
N ARG A 294 26.49 -8.68 -6.04
CA ARG A 294 27.62 -8.09 -6.77
C ARG A 294 28.64 -7.42 -5.85
N GLN A 295 28.17 -6.70 -4.82
CA GLN A 295 29.06 -6.09 -3.83
C GLN A 295 29.88 -7.14 -3.08
N ALA A 296 29.29 -8.30 -2.75
CA ALA A 296 30.01 -9.40 -2.12
C ALA A 296 31.05 -10.04 -3.05
N MET A 297 30.71 -10.23 -4.33
CA MET A 297 31.65 -10.75 -5.33
C MET A 297 32.84 -9.81 -5.56
N ASN A 298 32.59 -8.49 -5.63
CA ASN A 298 33.64 -7.49 -5.82
C ASN A 298 34.46 -7.24 -4.54
N GLY A 299 33.90 -7.51 -3.36
CA GLY A 299 34.61 -7.42 -2.07
C GLY A 299 35.55 -8.58 -1.77
N HIS A 300 35.51 -9.66 -2.56
CA HIS A 300 36.44 -10.79 -2.48
C HIS A 300 37.49 -10.79 -3.62
N GLY A 301 37.54 -9.73 -4.44
CA GLY A 301 38.52 -9.54 -5.50
C GLY A 301 39.70 -8.65 -5.07
N THR A 302 40.86 -9.30 -4.91
CA THR A 302 42.23 -8.75 -4.74
C THR A 302 42.56 -8.01 -3.44
N PRO A 303 43.38 -8.61 -2.54
CA PRO A 303 44.26 -7.81 -1.70
C PRO A 303 45.23 -7.05 -2.62
N ARG A 304 45.35 -5.73 -2.41
CA ARG A 304 46.53 -4.97 -2.82
C ARG A 304 47.45 -4.86 -1.63
#